data_AF-A0A932VI15-F1
#
_entry.id   AF-A0A932VI15-F1
#
_cell.length_a   1.000
_cell.length_b   1.000
_cell.length_c   1.000
_cell.angle_alpha   90.00
_cell.angle_beta   90.00
_cell.angle_gamma   90.00
#
_symmetry.space_group_name_H-M   'P 1'
#
loop_
_entity.id
_entity.type
_entity.pdbx_description
1 polymer ?
#
loop_
_entity_poly.entity_id
_entity_poly.type
_entity_poly.pdbx_seq_one_letter_code
_entity_poly.pdbx_strand_id
1 'polypeptide(L)'
;MKKLVKEKPEKLVEGIDYMPVTPKRFLSLYVMDSAEDVFPYYQKSPAFSVFSKIRKPLMVIMAGSDEYADRPVEEIVDVYKKYQRSHRFQSSIIPGAFHSYGGKEKKFVEIVTGWVKTIK
;
A
#
# COMPACT_ATOMS: atom_id res chain seq x y z
N MET A 1 15.12 7.10 -18.98
CA MET A 1 14.83 7.69 -17.66
C MET A 1 16.05 8.18 -16.88
N LYS A 2 17.06 7.34 -16.59
CA LYS A 2 18.25 7.72 -15.78
C LYS A 2 18.97 9.01 -16.25
N LYS A 3 19.10 9.22 -17.57
CA LYS A 3 19.64 10.46 -18.15
C LYS A 3 18.78 11.69 -17.82
N LEU A 4 17.46 11.57 -18.00
CA LEU A 4 16.51 12.65 -17.72
C LEU A 4 16.46 13.03 -16.23
N VAL A 5 16.67 12.08 -15.33
CA VAL A 5 16.80 12.37 -13.89
C VAL A 5 17.99 13.28 -13.61
N LYS A 6 19.10 13.13 -14.34
CA LYS A 6 20.29 13.99 -14.17
C LYS A 6 20.09 15.38 -14.77
N GLU A 7 19.44 15.46 -15.92
CA GLU A 7 19.35 16.71 -16.70
C GLU A 7 18.14 17.57 -16.33
N LYS A 8 16.99 16.94 -16.09
CA LYS A 8 15.69 17.61 -15.88
C LYS A 8 14.81 16.82 -14.89
N PRO A 9 15.26 16.61 -13.64
CA PRO A 9 14.60 15.70 -12.69
C PRO A 9 13.13 16.02 -12.40
N GLU A 10 12.80 17.31 -12.40
CA GLU A 10 11.47 17.82 -12.03
C GLU A 10 10.63 18.26 -13.24
N LYS A 11 11.17 18.21 -14.47
CA LYS A 11 10.37 18.52 -15.66
C LYS A 11 9.38 17.38 -15.91
N LEU A 12 8.12 17.69 -16.18
CA LEU A 12 7.15 16.69 -16.63
C LEU A 12 7.66 15.96 -17.88
N VAL A 13 7.50 14.64 -17.88
CA VAL A 13 7.80 13.80 -19.03
C VAL A 13 6.64 13.90 -20.01
N GLU A 14 6.91 14.43 -21.19
CA GLU A 14 5.97 14.46 -22.30
C GLU A 14 5.84 13.05 -22.91
N GLY A 15 4.64 12.68 -23.38
CA GLY A 15 4.37 11.39 -24.02
C GLY A 15 4.02 10.23 -23.08
N ILE A 16 3.89 10.47 -21.77
CA ILE A 16 3.24 9.55 -20.83
C ILE A 16 1.83 10.09 -20.59
N ASP A 17 0.82 9.34 -21.05
CA ASP A 17 -0.58 9.76 -21.11
C ASP A 17 -1.43 9.23 -19.94
N TYR A 18 -1.05 8.08 -19.36
CA TYR A 18 -1.79 7.46 -18.27
C TYR A 18 -1.57 8.12 -16.90
N MET A 19 -0.48 8.88 -16.69
CA MET A 19 -0.29 9.70 -15.49
C MET A 19 0.75 10.83 -15.70
N PRO A 20 0.54 12.02 -15.12
CA PRO A 20 1.57 13.06 -15.08
C PRO A 20 2.73 12.62 -14.18
N VAL A 21 3.96 12.64 -14.71
CA VAL A 21 5.13 12.15 -13.98
C VAL A 21 6.40 12.93 -14.34
N THR A 22 7.28 13.14 -13.37
CA THR A 22 8.64 13.66 -13.60
C THR A 22 9.64 12.50 -13.67
N PRO A 23 10.82 12.65 -14.30
CA PRO A 23 11.82 11.58 -14.33
C PRO A 23 12.20 11.04 -12.96
N LYS A 24 12.32 11.94 -11.97
CA LYS A 24 12.61 11.58 -10.59
C LYS A 24 11.49 10.76 -9.97
N ARG A 25 10.22 11.17 -10.17
CA ARG A 25 9.05 10.43 -9.67
C ARG A 25 8.89 9.07 -10.34
N PHE A 26 9.14 8.99 -11.65
CA PHE A 26 9.10 7.72 -12.35
C PHE A 26 10.15 6.77 -11.77
N LEU A 27 11.39 7.22 -11.63
CA LEU A 27 12.44 6.36 -11.09
C LEU A 27 12.18 5.95 -9.64
N SER A 28 11.60 6.83 -8.81
CA SER A 28 11.28 6.48 -7.42
C SER A 28 10.25 5.36 -7.28
N LEU A 29 9.38 5.13 -8.28
CA LEU A 29 8.42 4.02 -8.28
C LEU A 29 9.05 2.64 -8.55
N TYR A 30 10.24 2.59 -9.17
CA TYR A 30 10.86 1.35 -9.63
C TYR A 30 12.20 1.03 -8.96
N VAL A 31 12.62 1.85 -8.00
CA VAL A 31 13.85 1.62 -7.23
C VAL A 31 13.44 1.16 -5.83
N MET A 32 14.01 0.03 -5.39
CA MET A 32 13.84 -0.49 -4.03
C MET A 32 14.31 0.53 -3.00
N ASP A 33 13.69 0.51 -1.82
CA ASP A 33 14.03 1.39 -0.69
C ASP A 33 13.94 2.90 -1.04
N SER A 34 13.15 3.25 -2.04
CA SER A 34 12.84 4.64 -2.33
C SER A 34 11.91 5.22 -1.25
N ALA A 35 11.74 6.55 -1.27
CA ALA A 35 10.78 7.22 -0.39
C ALA A 35 9.32 6.75 -0.58
N GLU A 36 9.02 6.10 -1.70
CA GLU A 36 7.68 5.67 -2.11
C GLU A 36 7.39 4.22 -1.67
N ASP A 37 8.46 3.45 -1.44
CA ASP A 37 8.41 2.05 -1.05
C ASP A 37 8.14 1.90 0.45
N VAL A 38 6.95 2.34 0.88
CA VAL A 38 6.54 2.32 2.29
C VAL A 38 5.89 1.00 2.72
N PHE A 39 5.59 0.12 1.75
CA PHE A 39 5.01 -1.20 1.97
C PHE A 39 5.92 -2.32 1.42
N PRO A 40 7.15 -2.50 1.95
CA PRO A 40 8.14 -3.39 1.36
C PRO A 40 7.90 -4.88 1.69
N TYR A 41 6.64 -5.35 1.69
CA TYR A 41 6.27 -6.73 2.05
C TYR A 41 6.88 -7.79 1.12
N TYR A 42 7.44 -7.38 -0.01
CA TYR A 42 8.21 -8.24 -0.91
C TYR A 42 9.59 -8.65 -0.36
N GLN A 43 10.13 -7.90 0.60
CA GLN A 43 11.44 -8.19 1.21
C GLN A 43 11.34 -9.34 2.22
N LYS A 44 12.41 -10.12 2.36
CA LYS A 44 12.48 -11.22 3.36
C LYS A 44 12.41 -10.70 4.81
N SER A 45 12.95 -9.50 5.04
CA SER A 45 13.00 -8.83 6.34
C SER A 45 12.70 -7.34 6.18
N PRO A 46 11.45 -6.96 5.90
CA PRO A 46 11.07 -5.58 5.62
C PRO A 46 11.33 -4.68 6.83
N ALA A 47 11.98 -3.54 6.59
CA ALA A 47 12.26 -2.56 7.64
C ALA A 47 10.98 -1.84 8.14
N PHE A 48 9.89 -1.82 7.35
CA PHE A 48 8.61 -1.15 7.66
C PHE A 48 8.81 0.20 8.39
N SER A 49 9.59 1.09 7.79
CA SER A 49 10.13 2.32 8.42
C SER A 49 9.05 3.27 8.96
N VAL A 50 7.85 3.21 8.40
CA VAL A 50 6.66 3.97 8.83
C VAL A 50 5.66 3.07 9.57
N PHE A 51 5.26 1.95 8.96
CA PHE A 51 4.23 1.05 9.50
C PHE A 51 4.57 0.55 10.92
N SER A 52 5.82 0.16 11.16
CA SER A 52 6.28 -0.34 12.46
C SER A 52 6.31 0.72 13.56
N LYS A 53 6.11 2.02 13.26
CA LYS A 53 6.02 3.11 14.24
C LYS A 53 4.59 3.36 14.73
N ILE A 54 3.59 2.78 14.08
CA ILE A 54 2.19 2.95 14.48
C ILE A 54 1.95 2.19 15.80
N ARG A 55 1.58 2.93 16.86
CA ARG A 55 1.23 2.38 18.18
C ARG A 55 -0.26 2.48 18.52
N LYS A 56 -1.02 3.28 17.76
CA LYS A 56 -2.46 3.50 17.91
C LYS A 56 -3.26 2.33 17.33
N PRO A 57 -4.55 2.17 17.67
CA PRO A 57 -5.41 1.17 17.02
C PRO A 57 -5.27 1.23 15.50
N LEU A 58 -5.11 0.08 14.86
CA LEU A 58 -4.78 -0.02 13.44
C LEU A 58 -5.62 -1.11 12.80
N MET A 59 -6.26 -0.77 11.68
CA MET A 59 -6.97 -1.72 10.82
C MET A 59 -6.30 -1.74 9.45
N VAL A 60 -5.97 -2.93 8.96
CA VAL A 60 -5.55 -3.16 7.58
C VAL A 60 -6.68 -3.89 6.85
N ILE A 61 -7.16 -3.32 5.75
CA ILE A 61 -8.19 -3.93 4.91
C ILE A 61 -7.57 -4.18 3.54
N MET A 62 -7.67 -5.41 3.06
CA MET A 62 -7.21 -5.78 1.73
C MET A 62 -8.37 -6.23 0.84
N ALA A 63 -8.29 -5.86 -0.43
CA ALA A 63 -9.14 -6.39 -1.47
C ALA A 63 -8.69 -7.83 -1.80
N GLY A 64 -9.58 -8.82 -1.66
CA GLY A 64 -9.22 -10.24 -1.80
C GLY A 64 -8.92 -10.68 -3.25
N SER A 65 -9.24 -9.85 -4.23
CA SER A 65 -8.94 -10.05 -5.64
C SER A 65 -8.29 -8.80 -6.23
N ASP A 66 -7.42 -8.15 -5.44
CA ASP A 66 -6.67 -6.96 -5.86
C ASP A 66 -5.82 -7.26 -7.11
N GLU A 67 -6.18 -6.63 -8.22
CA GLU A 67 -5.55 -6.81 -9.54
C GLU A 67 -4.13 -6.25 -9.61
N TYR A 68 -3.68 -5.49 -8.60
CA TYR A 68 -2.32 -4.97 -8.49
C TYR A 68 -1.47 -5.68 -7.45
N ALA A 69 -2.02 -6.66 -6.72
CA ALA A 69 -1.23 -7.47 -5.81
C ALA A 69 -0.27 -8.37 -6.59
N ASP A 70 1.00 -8.36 -6.20
CA ASP A 70 2.05 -9.18 -6.84
C ASP A 70 2.11 -10.62 -6.30
N ARG A 71 1.29 -10.95 -5.29
CA ARG A 71 1.22 -12.23 -4.57
C ARG A 71 -0.13 -12.41 -3.89
N PRO A 72 -0.45 -13.60 -3.34
CA PRO A 72 -1.68 -13.82 -2.59
C PRO A 72 -1.85 -12.81 -1.45
N VAL A 73 -3.05 -12.25 -1.33
CA VAL A 73 -3.36 -11.17 -0.39
C VAL A 73 -3.21 -11.65 1.06
N GLU A 74 -3.45 -12.93 1.31
CA GLU A 74 -3.23 -13.61 2.59
C GLU A 74 -1.76 -13.49 3.03
N GLU A 75 -0.81 -13.69 2.12
CA GLU A 75 0.62 -13.55 2.41
C GLU A 75 0.97 -12.11 2.78
N ILE A 76 0.39 -11.13 2.09
CA ILE A 76 0.59 -9.70 2.37
C ILE A 76 0.06 -9.37 3.78
N VAL A 77 -1.14 -9.83 4.13
CA VAL A 77 -1.75 -9.62 5.45
C VAL A 77 -0.91 -10.26 6.55
N ASP A 78 -0.36 -11.45 6.32
CA ASP A 78 0.48 -12.14 7.29
C ASP A 78 1.80 -11.41 7.55
N VAL A 79 2.36 -10.75 6.54
CA VAL A 79 3.47 -9.82 6.73
C VAL A 79 3.04 -8.66 7.65
N TYR A 80 1.90 -8.01 7.41
CA TYR A 80 1.45 -6.91 8.28
C TYR A 80 1.18 -7.37 9.72
N LYS A 81 0.55 -8.53 9.92
CA LYS A 81 0.34 -9.15 11.25
C LYS A 81 1.65 -9.39 11.98
N LYS A 82 2.71 -9.79 11.27
CA LYS A 82 4.03 -10.06 11.85
C LYS A 82 4.76 -8.79 12.29
N TYR A 83 4.67 -7.70 11.52
CA TYR A 83 5.48 -6.49 11.75
C TYR A 83 4.75 -5.33 12.41
N GLN A 84 3.44 -5.46 12.65
CA GLN A 84 2.67 -4.45 13.39
C GLN A 84 3.22 -4.25 14.81
N ARG A 85 3.02 -3.05 15.34
CA ARG A 85 3.36 -2.69 16.74
C ARG A 85 2.17 -2.05 17.48
N SER A 86 0.97 -2.20 16.93
CA SER A 86 -0.26 -1.70 17.54
C SER A 86 -0.76 -2.68 18.59
N HIS A 87 -1.10 -2.17 19.78
CA HIS A 87 -1.75 -2.99 20.81
C HIS A 87 -3.16 -3.43 20.41
N ARG A 88 -3.75 -2.80 19.37
CA ARG A 88 -5.09 -3.07 18.88
C ARG A 88 -5.07 -3.16 17.35
N PHE A 89 -4.31 -4.13 16.85
CA PHE A 89 -4.25 -4.45 15.44
C PHE A 89 -5.44 -5.32 15.03
N GLN A 90 -6.07 -4.99 13.91
CA GLN A 90 -7.05 -5.82 13.22
C GLN A 90 -6.71 -5.87 11.73
N SER A 91 -7.10 -6.95 11.07
CA SER A 91 -6.97 -7.11 9.62
C SER A 91 -8.22 -7.75 9.05
N SER A 92 -8.62 -7.37 7.83
CA SER A 92 -9.70 -8.02 7.09
C SER A 92 -9.34 -8.14 5.60
N ILE A 93 -9.82 -9.21 4.98
CA ILE A 93 -9.79 -9.41 3.53
C ILE A 93 -11.24 -9.41 3.06
N ILE A 94 -11.55 -8.65 2.00
CA ILE A 94 -12.88 -8.66 1.39
C ILE A 94 -12.84 -9.58 0.16
N PRO A 95 -13.42 -10.79 0.23
CA PRO A 95 -13.35 -11.76 -0.87
C PRO A 95 -13.99 -11.21 -2.15
N GLY A 96 -13.30 -11.38 -3.28
CA GLY A 96 -13.80 -10.94 -4.59
C GLY A 96 -13.85 -9.43 -4.78
N ALA A 97 -13.24 -8.63 -3.89
CA ALA A 97 -13.07 -7.20 -4.11
C ALA A 97 -11.84 -6.95 -4.98
N PHE A 98 -11.99 -6.10 -6.00
CA PHE A 98 -10.88 -5.47 -6.73
C PHE A 98 -10.28 -4.32 -5.93
N HIS A 99 -9.17 -3.77 -6.40
CA HIS A 99 -8.38 -2.75 -5.71
C HIS A 99 -9.21 -1.55 -5.21
N SER A 100 -10.18 -1.11 -6.03
CA SER A 100 -11.07 0.02 -5.71
C SER A 100 -12.22 -0.33 -4.76
N TYR A 101 -12.40 -1.61 -4.42
CA TYR A 101 -13.58 -2.17 -3.74
C TYR A 101 -14.90 -1.96 -4.48
N GLY A 102 -14.86 -1.70 -5.80
CA GLY A 102 -16.05 -1.53 -6.65
C GLY A 102 -17.02 -2.71 -6.54
N GLY A 103 -18.29 -2.42 -6.27
CA GLY A 103 -19.34 -3.43 -6.03
C GLY A 103 -19.26 -4.13 -4.66
N LYS A 104 -18.31 -3.76 -3.80
CA LYS A 104 -18.12 -4.26 -2.42
C LYS A 104 -18.07 -3.13 -1.39
N GLU A 105 -18.46 -1.91 -1.77
CA GLU A 105 -18.38 -0.69 -0.95
C GLU A 105 -19.18 -0.84 0.34
N LYS A 106 -20.38 -1.43 0.26
CA LYS A 106 -21.20 -1.70 1.45
C LYS A 106 -20.45 -2.56 2.46
N LYS A 107 -19.77 -3.62 1.99
CA LYS A 107 -19.00 -4.51 2.86
C LYS A 107 -17.79 -3.80 3.46
N PHE A 108 -17.11 -2.97 2.66
CA PHE A 108 -16.01 -2.12 3.13
C PHE A 108 -16.47 -1.17 4.25
N VAL A 109 -17.60 -0.48 4.05
CA VAL A 109 -18.19 0.44 5.04
C VAL A 109 -18.60 -0.29 6.32
N GLU A 110 -19.21 -1.47 6.23
CA GLU A 110 -19.54 -2.29 7.39
C GLU A 110 -18.30 -2.64 8.23
N ILE A 111 -17.19 -3.02 7.57
CA ILE A 111 -15.93 -3.33 8.24
C ILE A 111 -15.36 -2.10 8.94
N VAL A 112 -15.28 -0.96 8.23
CA VAL A 112 -14.72 0.29 8.79
C VAL A 112 -15.56 0.78 9.96
N THR A 113 -16.88 0.88 9.81
CA THR A 113 -17.77 1.37 10.86
C THR A 113 -17.83 0.41 12.06
N GLY A 114 -17.75 -0.90 11.81
CA GLY A 114 -17.58 -1.91 12.86
C GLY A 114 -16.29 -1.70 13.65
N TRP A 115 -15.16 -1.53 12.96
CA TRP A 115 -13.87 -1.27 13.60
C TRP A 115 -13.88 0.01 14.43
N VAL A 116 -14.41 1.12 13.90
CA VAL A 116 -14.51 2.42 14.60
C VAL A 116 -15.24 2.28 15.94
N LYS A 117 -16.35 1.51 15.98
CA LYS A 117 -17.08 1.25 17.23
C LYS A 117 -16.27 0.49 18.28
N THR A 118 -15.20 -0.20 17.87
CA THR A 118 -14.30 -0.86 18.81
C THR A 118 -13.28 0.11 19.40
N ILE A 119 -12.92 1.18 18.68
CA ILE A 119 -11.97 2.18 19.13
C ILE A 119 -12.63 2.97 20.27
N LYS A 120 -12.05 2.89 21.46
CA LYS A 120 -12.46 3.64 22.65
C LYS A 120 -11.31 4.57 23.01
#